data_AF-A0A9D7X495-F1
#
_entry.id   AF-A0A9D7X495-F1
#
_cell.length_a   1.000
_cell.length_b   1.000
_cell.length_c   1.000
_cell.angle_alpha   90.00
_cell.angle_beta   90.00
_cell.angle_gamma   90.00
#
_symmetry.space_group_name_H-M   'P 1'
#
loop_
_entity.id
_entity.type
_entity.pdbx_description
1 polymer ?
#
loop_
_entity_poly.entity_id
_entity_poly.type
_entity_poly.pdbx_seq_one_letter_code
_entity_poly.pdbx_strand_id
1 'polypeptide(L)'
;MTNPRHYLFLTILYLLVVAGICVLLLTPLKAAFMANWGFNLLIFAALCVGIGINIYQIQRLEPEIKWIKIFRTGDLGLSVTEPPALLSPLAKHLEVIHRDRFRLSALSLNTVLDGIRGHLDESREISKYMIGLLVFLGLLGTFWGLLQTIGSVGQVISGLDVGTRDFVNVFSNLKQGLEEPLKGMGTAFSSSLFGLGGSLVLGFVDIQAGHAQNRFFNEMEEWLTGVTHLVETDEMPEINANLSVTALQDIDNHLKIMIKQTHKNNQVMAHILKQQIKPSGDNPDLKK
;
A
#
# COMPACT_ATOMS: atom_id res chain seq x y z
N MET A 1 15.31 12.78 4.73
CA MET A 1 14.07 12.10 5.14
C MET A 1 12.96 13.14 5.20
N THR A 2 11.99 12.96 4.30
CA THR A 2 10.74 13.71 4.19
C THR A 2 9.98 13.79 5.51
N ASN A 3 9.86 14.90 6.23
CA ASN A 3 9.03 14.89 7.43
C ASN A 3 7.56 14.65 7.00
N PRO A 4 6.91 13.52 7.36
CA PRO A 4 5.53 13.20 6.96
C PRO A 4 4.53 14.28 7.41
N ARG A 5 4.92 15.07 8.41
CA ARG A 5 4.24 16.29 8.88
C ARG A 5 3.98 17.32 7.79
N HIS A 6 4.77 17.36 6.74
CA HIS A 6 4.53 18.28 5.62
C HIS A 6 3.24 17.94 4.87
N TYR A 7 2.98 16.64 4.62
CA TYR A 7 1.74 16.20 3.98
C TYR A 7 0.53 16.40 4.89
N LEU A 8 0.66 16.15 6.21
CA LEU A 8 -0.38 16.51 7.18
C LEU A 8 -0.70 18.01 7.15
N PHE A 9 0.33 18.85 7.16
CA PHE A 9 0.16 20.30 7.12
C PHE A 9 -0.54 20.75 5.83
N LEU A 10 -0.15 20.24 4.67
CA LEU A 10 -0.81 20.51 3.39
C LEU A 10 -2.28 20.09 3.40
N THR A 11 -2.58 18.90 3.92
CA THR A 11 -3.96 18.39 4.05
C THR A 11 -4.79 19.27 4.97
N ILE A 12 -4.25 19.67 6.13
CA ILE A 12 -4.93 20.56 7.08
C ILE A 12 -5.15 21.94 6.47
N LEU A 13 -4.15 22.49 5.78
CA LEU A 13 -4.24 23.77 5.09
C LEU A 13 -5.33 23.75 4.02
N TYR A 14 -5.40 22.68 3.22
CA TYR A 14 -6.45 22.48 2.23
C TYR A 14 -7.84 22.43 2.89
N LEU A 15 -7.99 21.66 3.97
CA LEU A 15 -9.26 21.59 4.72
C LEU A 15 -9.66 22.95 5.31
N LEU A 16 -8.70 23.77 5.78
CA LEU A 16 -8.96 25.12 6.25
C LEU A 16 -9.46 26.04 5.13
N VAL A 17 -8.87 25.96 3.93
CA VAL A 17 -9.33 26.73 2.76
C VAL A 17 -10.75 26.32 2.38
N VAL A 18 -11.03 25.01 2.30
CA VAL A 18 -12.38 24.50 2.01
C VAL A 18 -13.38 24.94 3.08
N ALA A 19 -13.03 24.86 4.36
CA ALA A 19 -13.87 25.33 5.45
C ALA A 19 -14.13 26.85 5.35
N GLY A 20 -13.12 27.65 4.99
CA GLY A 20 -13.28 29.08 4.75
C GLY A 20 -14.28 29.38 3.63
N ILE A 21 -14.24 28.62 2.53
CA ILE A 21 -15.23 28.72 1.44
C ILE A 21 -16.63 28.33 1.93
N CYS A 22 -16.77 27.25 2.69
CA CYS A 22 -18.04 26.84 3.28
C CYS A 22 -18.64 27.90 4.22
N VAL A 23 -17.81 28.58 5.01
CA VAL A 23 -18.24 29.69 5.89
C VAL A 23 -18.73 30.88 5.07
N LEU A 24 -18.05 31.22 3.97
CA LEU A 24 -18.46 32.31 3.09
C LEU A 24 -19.80 32.02 2.41
N LEU A 25 -20.06 30.75 2.09
CA LEU A 25 -21.29 30.26 1.46
C LEU A 25 -22.30 29.70 2.46
N LEU A 26 -22.20 30.03 3.76
CA LEU A 26 -23.00 29.39 4.81
C LEU A 26 -24.51 29.63 4.65
N THR A 27 -24.92 30.80 4.16
CA THR A 27 -26.34 31.12 3.91
C THR A 27 -26.97 30.18 2.85
N PRO A 28 -26.45 30.09 1.61
CA PRO A 28 -26.98 29.15 0.63
C PRO A 28 -26.75 27.68 1.03
N LEU A 29 -25.63 27.32 1.67
CA LEU A 29 -25.40 25.95 2.15
C LEU A 29 -26.44 25.53 3.18
N LYS A 30 -26.80 26.41 4.14
CA LYS A 30 -27.79 26.09 5.16
C LYS A 30 -29.17 25.87 4.56
N ALA A 31 -29.58 26.71 3.60
CA ALA A 31 -30.86 26.53 2.90
C ALA A 31 -30.91 25.21 2.13
N ALA A 32 -29.83 24.88 1.41
CA ALA A 32 -29.65 23.60 0.73
C ALA A 32 -29.65 22.41 1.71
N PHE A 33 -28.96 22.54 2.84
CA PHE A 33 -28.84 21.49 3.84
C PHE A 33 -30.20 21.14 4.46
N MET A 34 -30.98 22.14 4.84
CA MET A 34 -32.28 21.95 5.50
C MET A 34 -33.34 21.35 4.57
N ALA A 35 -33.17 21.46 3.26
CA ALA A 35 -34.16 20.93 2.32
C ALA A 35 -34.21 19.40 2.30
N ASN A 36 -33.05 18.75 2.45
CA ASN A 36 -32.91 17.29 2.55
C ASN A 36 -32.06 16.92 3.77
N TRP A 37 -32.52 17.33 4.96
CA TRP A 37 -31.73 17.21 6.20
C TRP A 37 -31.20 15.80 6.44
N GLY A 38 -31.99 14.76 6.17
CA GLY A 38 -31.59 13.37 6.37
C GLY A 38 -30.42 12.94 5.49
N PHE A 39 -30.54 13.07 4.16
CA PHE A 39 -29.45 12.72 3.23
C PHE A 39 -28.24 13.63 3.40
N ASN A 40 -28.45 14.93 3.58
CA ASN A 40 -27.35 15.87 3.74
C ASN A 40 -26.57 15.62 5.04
N LEU A 41 -27.24 15.22 6.13
CA LEU A 41 -26.57 14.81 7.36
C LEU A 41 -25.76 13.52 7.15
N LEU A 42 -26.31 12.54 6.43
CA LEU A 42 -25.60 11.29 6.14
C LEU A 42 -24.38 11.53 5.24
N ILE A 43 -24.49 12.40 4.23
CA ILE A 43 -23.37 12.84 3.39
C ILE A 43 -22.31 13.52 4.24
N PHE A 44 -22.70 14.44 5.13
CA PHE A 44 -21.77 15.14 6.02
C PHE A 44 -21.07 14.19 6.99
N ALA A 45 -21.79 13.21 7.56
CA ALA A 45 -21.21 12.20 8.43
C ALA A 45 -20.21 11.32 7.67
N ALA A 46 -20.56 10.85 6.47
CA ALA A 46 -19.66 10.08 5.62
C ALA A 46 -18.42 10.88 5.23
N LEU A 47 -18.57 12.17 4.92
CA LEU A 47 -17.45 13.10 4.66
C LEU A 47 -16.51 13.19 5.86
N CYS A 48 -17.03 13.42 7.06
CA CYS A 48 -16.24 13.50 8.28
C CYS A 48 -15.48 12.19 8.57
N VAL A 49 -16.14 11.04 8.40
CA VAL A 49 -15.52 9.73 8.56
C VAL A 49 -14.41 9.51 7.53
N GLY A 50 -14.66 9.83 6.25
CA GLY A 50 -13.66 9.71 5.19
C GLY A 50 -12.43 10.59 5.43
N ILE A 51 -12.62 11.83 5.90
CA ILE A 51 -11.53 12.73 6.28
C ILE A 51 -10.74 12.12 7.45
N GLY A 52 -11.45 11.65 8.48
CA GLY A 52 -10.84 11.01 9.66
C GLY A 52 -9.99 9.80 9.31
N ILE A 53 -10.50 8.91 8.44
CA ILE A 53 -9.76 7.73 7.98
C ILE A 53 -8.46 8.15 7.26
N ASN A 54 -8.52 9.12 6.34
CA ASN A 54 -7.33 9.55 5.61
C ASN A 54 -6.30 10.23 6.53
N ILE A 55 -6.75 11.08 7.46
CA ILE A 55 -5.87 11.71 8.44
C ILE A 55 -5.22 10.65 9.34
N TYR A 56 -5.98 9.65 9.78
CA TYR A 56 -5.48 8.53 10.57
C TYR A 56 -4.41 7.74 9.80
N GLN A 57 -4.63 7.47 8.51
CA GLN A 57 -3.64 6.81 7.65
C GLN A 57 -2.32 7.57 7.57
N ILE A 58 -2.36 8.90 7.45
CA ILE A 58 -1.14 9.72 7.41
C ILE A 58 -0.44 9.72 8.78
N GLN A 59 -1.19 9.83 9.88
CA GLN A 59 -0.61 9.83 11.23
C GLN A 59 0.02 8.47 11.60
N ARG A 60 -0.55 7.36 11.13
CA ARG A 60 -0.03 6.00 11.37
C ARG A 60 1.39 5.82 10.82
N LEU A 61 1.81 6.60 9.82
CA LEU A 61 3.16 6.53 9.24
C LEU A 61 4.24 7.19 10.13
N GLU A 62 3.87 8.15 11.00
CA GLU A 62 4.83 8.86 11.86
C GLU A 62 5.64 7.94 12.82
N PRO A 63 5.01 7.06 13.62
CA PRO A 63 5.75 6.19 14.55
C PRO A 63 6.71 5.25 13.82
N GLU A 64 6.39 4.86 12.59
CA GLU A 64 7.21 3.92 11.82
C GLU A 64 8.50 4.54 11.29
N ILE A 65 8.40 5.77 10.78
CA ILE A 65 9.55 6.55 10.33
C ILE A 65 10.49 6.85 11.51
N LYS A 66 9.92 7.15 12.69
CA LYS A 66 10.71 7.35 13.91
C LYS A 66 11.46 6.09 14.32
N TRP A 67 10.82 4.92 14.24
CA TRP A 67 11.46 3.64 14.55
C TRP A 67 12.63 3.35 13.60
N ILE A 68 12.46 3.50 12.28
CA ILE A 68 13.55 3.32 11.29
C ILE A 68 14.71 4.27 11.58
N LYS A 69 14.42 5.53 11.94
CA LYS A 69 15.45 6.53 12.24
C LYS A 69 16.27 6.15 13.48
N ILE A 70 15.62 5.68 14.54
CA ILE A 70 16.30 5.23 15.77
C ILE A 70 17.14 3.98 15.47
N PHE A 71 16.58 3.01 14.74
CA PHE A 71 17.30 1.79 14.33
C PHE A 71 18.55 2.10 13.51
N ARG A 72 18.47 3.04 12.55
CA ARG A 72 19.61 3.45 11.71
C ARG A 72 20.74 4.13 12.49
N THR A 73 20.43 4.76 13.62
CA THR A 73 21.42 5.56 14.38
C THR A 73 22.16 4.71 15.43
N GLY A 74 21.80 3.43 15.62
CA GLY A 74 22.47 2.50 16.53
C GLY A 74 22.29 2.82 18.02
N ASP A 75 21.46 3.80 18.36
CA ASP A 75 21.31 4.35 19.71
C ASP A 75 20.18 3.62 20.47
N LEU A 76 20.33 2.30 20.63
CA LEU A 76 19.44 1.45 21.43
C LEU A 76 19.78 1.59 22.93
N GLY A 77 19.63 2.81 23.46
CA GLY A 77 19.91 3.12 24.87
C GLY A 77 18.73 3.71 25.62
N LEU A 78 17.77 4.37 24.95
CA LEU A 78 16.71 5.10 25.65
C LEU A 78 15.34 4.93 24.96
N SER A 79 14.51 4.11 25.60
CA SER A 79 13.04 4.11 25.53
C SER A 79 12.39 3.85 24.16
N VAL A 80 12.26 2.57 23.83
CA VAL A 80 11.22 2.09 22.89
C VAL A 80 9.86 2.28 23.58
N THR A 81 9.20 3.43 23.39
CA THR A 81 7.91 3.69 24.04
C THR A 81 6.70 3.16 23.24
N GLU A 82 6.80 2.93 21.93
CA GLU A 82 5.69 2.36 21.16
C GLU A 82 6.16 1.36 20.10
N PRO A 83 5.70 0.09 20.13
CA PRO A 83 6.03 -0.89 19.10
C PRO A 83 5.36 -0.51 17.77
N PRO A 84 6.10 -0.47 16.64
CA PRO A 84 5.52 -0.13 15.35
C PRO A 84 4.56 -1.22 14.86
N ALA A 85 3.39 -0.83 14.36
CA ALA A 85 2.32 -1.77 14.01
C ALA A 85 2.51 -2.45 12.64
N LEU A 86 2.98 -1.74 11.61
CA LEU A 86 3.25 -2.31 10.28
C LEU A 86 4.67 -2.91 10.21
N LEU A 87 5.63 -2.32 10.92
CA LEU A 87 7.00 -2.86 10.98
C LEU A 87 7.17 -4.00 12.01
N SER A 88 6.12 -4.41 12.73
CA SER A 88 6.20 -5.47 13.75
C SER A 88 6.85 -6.78 13.26
N PRO A 89 6.55 -7.26 12.03
CA PRO A 89 7.20 -8.46 11.49
C PRO A 89 8.68 -8.25 11.18
N LEU A 90 9.06 -7.06 10.68
CA LEU A 90 10.46 -6.69 10.44
C LEU A 90 11.22 -6.50 11.75
N ALA A 91 10.62 -5.83 12.73
CA ALA A 91 11.21 -5.55 14.04
C ALA A 91 11.56 -6.84 14.78
N LYS A 92 10.65 -7.84 14.79
CA LYS A 92 10.92 -9.15 15.40
C LYS A 92 12.01 -9.94 14.68
N HIS A 93 12.11 -9.81 13.36
CA HIS A 93 13.18 -10.46 12.60
C HIS A 93 14.51 -9.73 12.77
N LEU A 94 14.52 -8.39 12.78
CA LEU A 94 15.69 -7.54 12.99
C LEU A 94 16.25 -7.61 14.42
N GLU A 95 15.41 -7.78 15.43
CA GLU A 95 15.85 -8.00 16.82
C GLU A 95 16.66 -9.31 16.95
N VAL A 96 16.37 -10.30 16.10
CA VAL A 96 17.12 -11.56 15.99
C VAL A 96 18.41 -11.42 15.17
N ILE A 97 18.47 -10.49 14.19
CA ILE A 97 19.65 -10.23 13.34
C ILE A 97 20.89 -9.86 14.16
N HIS A 98 20.73 -9.23 15.31
CA HIS A 98 21.88 -8.76 16.10
C HIS A 98 22.62 -9.88 16.86
N ARG A 99 22.05 -11.10 16.94
CA ARG A 99 22.59 -12.19 17.77
C ARG A 99 23.24 -13.33 17.03
N ASP A 100 22.91 -13.58 15.77
CA ASP A 100 23.53 -14.65 15.01
C ASP A 100 23.56 -14.28 13.52
N ARG A 101 24.75 -14.43 12.91
CA ARG A 101 24.99 -14.09 11.50
C ARG A 101 24.14 -14.98 10.61
N PHE A 102 22.98 -14.52 10.19
CA PHE A 102 22.27 -15.14 9.08
C PHE A 102 21.72 -14.12 8.08
N ARG A 103 22.31 -14.24 6.89
CA ARG A 103 21.89 -13.80 5.56
C ARG A 103 20.37 -13.83 5.39
N LEU A 104 19.71 -12.67 5.51
CA LEU A 104 18.43 -12.50 4.86
C LEU A 104 18.69 -12.49 3.35
N SER A 105 18.40 -13.61 2.68
CA SER A 105 18.37 -13.66 1.22
C SER A 105 17.45 -12.54 0.74
N ALA A 106 17.88 -11.74 -0.25
CA ALA A 106 17.12 -10.64 -0.86
C ALA A 106 15.66 -11.03 -1.18
N LEU A 107 15.38 -12.32 -1.38
CA LEU A 107 14.05 -12.89 -1.56
C LEU A 107 13.09 -12.63 -0.37
N SER A 108 13.55 -12.80 0.87
CA SER A 108 12.72 -12.64 2.08
C SER A 108 12.32 -11.19 2.36
N LEU A 109 13.21 -10.25 2.01
CA LEU A 109 13.01 -8.82 2.15
C LEU A 109 11.97 -8.29 1.15
N ASN A 110 12.01 -8.78 -0.09
CA ASN A 110 10.99 -8.49 -1.10
C ASN A 110 9.60 -8.99 -0.67
N THR A 111 9.51 -10.19 -0.06
CA THR A 111 8.20 -10.69 0.43
C THR A 111 7.59 -9.85 1.55
N VAL A 112 8.41 -9.27 2.42
CA VAL A 112 7.91 -8.38 3.48
C VAL A 112 7.53 -7.00 2.90
N LEU A 113 8.31 -6.50 1.94
CA LEU A 113 7.99 -5.27 1.23
C LEU A 113 6.67 -5.39 0.46
N ASP A 114 6.44 -6.52 -0.22
CA ASP A 114 5.18 -6.84 -0.89
C ASP A 114 4.01 -6.93 0.11
N GLY A 115 4.25 -7.49 1.30
CA GLY A 115 3.24 -7.52 2.37
C GLY A 115 2.85 -6.13 2.89
N ILE A 116 3.83 -5.24 3.07
CA ILE A 116 3.60 -3.84 3.47
C ILE A 116 2.84 -3.10 2.37
N ARG A 117 3.24 -3.29 1.10
CA ARG A 117 2.57 -2.71 -0.06
C ARG A 117 1.09 -3.13 -0.11
N GLY A 118 0.81 -4.41 0.06
CA GLY A 118 -0.55 -4.94 0.11
C GLY A 118 -1.40 -4.32 1.22
N HIS A 119 -0.83 -4.14 2.42
CA HIS A 119 -1.52 -3.48 3.53
C HIS A 119 -1.81 -1.99 3.27
N LEU A 120 -0.88 -1.27 2.62
CA LEU A 120 -1.07 0.13 2.24
C LEU A 120 -2.16 0.26 1.17
N ASP A 121 -2.14 -0.63 0.17
CA ASP A 121 -3.14 -0.67 -0.90
C ASP A 121 -4.55 -0.98 -0.36
N GLU A 122 -4.69 -1.96 0.55
CA GLU A 122 -5.95 -2.30 1.21
C GLU A 122 -6.52 -1.10 2.00
N SER A 123 -5.66 -0.41 2.75
CA SER A 123 -6.07 0.81 3.47
C SER A 123 -6.59 1.89 2.51
N ARG A 124 -6.08 1.95 1.29
CA ARG A 124 -6.49 2.92 0.27
C ARG A 124 -7.81 2.56 -0.40
N GLU A 125 -8.14 1.27 -0.49
CA GLU A 125 -9.45 0.83 -1.01
C GLU A 125 -10.62 1.38 -0.19
N ILE A 126 -10.47 1.43 1.14
CA ILE A 126 -11.46 2.01 2.06
C ILE A 126 -11.71 3.49 1.74
N SER A 127 -10.65 4.25 1.46
CA SER A 127 -10.74 5.66 1.10
C SER A 127 -11.45 5.87 -0.24
N LYS A 128 -11.11 5.07 -1.25
CA LYS A 128 -11.78 5.08 -2.56
C LYS A 128 -13.26 4.71 -2.44
N TYR A 129 -13.59 3.74 -1.58
CA TYR A 129 -14.98 3.37 -1.30
C TYR A 129 -15.74 4.54 -0.66
N MET A 130 -15.14 5.29 0.27
CA MET A 130 -15.77 6.49 0.83
C MET A 130 -16.05 7.56 -0.22
N ILE A 131 -15.09 7.83 -1.12
CA ILE A 131 -15.29 8.77 -2.23
C ILE A 131 -16.49 8.33 -3.09
N GLY A 132 -16.54 7.04 -3.47
CA GLY A 132 -17.65 6.48 -4.24
C GLY A 132 -18.98 6.52 -3.50
N LEU A 133 -18.97 6.24 -2.19
CA LEU A 133 -20.15 6.31 -1.34
C LEU A 133 -20.72 7.73 -1.31
N LEU A 134 -19.89 8.76 -1.19
CA LEU A 134 -20.35 10.16 -1.20
C LEU A 134 -21.05 10.53 -2.51
N VAL A 135 -20.50 10.10 -3.64
CA VAL A 135 -21.12 10.32 -4.96
C VAL A 135 -22.46 9.60 -5.04
N PHE A 136 -22.48 8.32 -4.65
CA PHE A 136 -23.70 7.52 -4.66
C PHE A 136 -24.78 8.11 -3.77
N LEU A 137 -24.42 8.58 -2.57
CA LEU A 137 -25.34 9.17 -1.63
C LEU A 137 -25.90 10.51 -2.12
N GLY A 138 -25.08 11.31 -2.82
CA GLY A 138 -25.53 12.51 -3.51
C GLY A 138 -26.54 12.22 -4.61
N LEU A 139 -26.28 11.19 -5.44
CA LEU A 139 -27.23 10.73 -6.46
C LEU A 139 -28.53 10.22 -5.82
N LEU A 140 -28.44 9.43 -4.75
CA LEU A 140 -29.61 8.92 -4.03
C LEU A 140 -30.47 10.08 -3.49
N GLY A 141 -29.86 11.13 -2.95
CA GLY A 141 -30.57 12.33 -2.51
C GLY A 141 -31.36 13.01 -3.65
N THR A 142 -30.77 13.09 -4.86
CA THR A 142 -31.50 13.63 -6.02
C THR A 142 -32.67 12.75 -6.44
N PHE A 143 -32.47 11.43 -6.45
CA PHE A 143 -33.51 10.47 -6.78
C PHE A 143 -34.68 10.59 -5.80
N TRP A 144 -34.37 10.70 -4.51
CA TRP A 144 -35.39 10.89 -3.47
C TRP A 144 -36.19 12.18 -3.65
N GLY A 145 -35.50 13.29 -3.93
CA GLY A 145 -36.19 14.56 -4.17
C GLY A 145 -37.06 14.53 -5.43
N LEU A 146 -36.63 13.86 -6.50
CA LEU A 146 -37.45 13.66 -7.70
C LEU A 146 -38.68 12.78 -7.44
N LEU A 147 -38.57 11.76 -6.59
CA LEU A 147 -39.74 10.97 -6.16
C LEU A 147 -40.77 11.83 -5.43
N GLN A 148 -40.31 12.76 -4.58
CA GLN A 148 -41.20 13.71 -3.90
C GLN A 148 -41.89 14.66 -4.89
N THR A 149 -41.14 15.16 -5.90
CA THR A 149 -41.68 15.96 -7.01
C THR A 149 -42.78 15.18 -7.75
N ILE A 150 -42.54 13.93 -8.12
CA ILE A 150 -43.54 13.07 -8.81
C ILE A 150 -44.78 12.86 -7.93
N GLY A 151 -44.59 12.65 -6.63
CA GLY A 151 -45.69 12.52 -5.67
C GLY A 151 -46.57 13.77 -5.61
N SER A 152 -45.95 14.96 -5.53
CA SER A 152 -46.68 16.24 -5.53
C SER A 152 -47.48 16.45 -6.82
N VAL A 153 -46.89 16.16 -7.99
CA VAL A 153 -47.60 16.24 -9.28
C VAL A 153 -48.80 15.28 -9.31
N GLY A 154 -48.63 14.06 -8.80
CA GLY A 154 -49.73 13.09 -8.70
C GLY A 154 -50.89 13.56 -7.81
N GLN A 155 -50.59 14.24 -6.70
CA GLN A 155 -51.61 14.83 -5.83
C GLN A 155 -52.38 15.96 -6.53
N VAL A 156 -51.69 16.79 -7.31
CA VAL A 156 -52.30 17.90 -8.05
C VAL A 156 -53.22 17.39 -9.15
N ILE A 157 -52.80 16.36 -9.88
CA ILE A 157 -53.62 15.69 -10.89
C ILE A 157 -54.87 15.07 -10.25
N SER A 158 -54.71 14.42 -9.10
CA SER A 158 -55.82 13.75 -8.39
C SER A 158 -56.77 14.75 -7.71
N GLY A 159 -56.28 15.94 -7.34
CA GLY A 159 -57.06 17.00 -6.70
C GLY A 159 -57.82 17.92 -7.67
N LEU A 160 -57.65 17.75 -8.97
CA LEU A 160 -58.40 18.49 -10.00
C LEU A 160 -59.81 17.90 -10.14
N ASP A 161 -60.77 18.49 -9.43
CA ASP A 161 -62.19 18.17 -9.60
C ASP A 161 -62.73 18.78 -10.92
N VAL A 162 -62.86 17.93 -11.94
CA VAL A 162 -63.33 18.29 -13.28
C VAL A 162 -64.85 18.63 -13.30
N GLY A 163 -65.57 18.40 -12.19
CA GLY A 163 -67.01 18.66 -12.07
C GLY A 163 -67.41 20.10 -11.75
N THR A 164 -66.47 20.95 -11.33
CA THR A 164 -66.78 22.30 -10.82
C THR A 164 -66.70 23.34 -11.94
N ARG A 165 -67.75 24.18 -12.10
CA ARG A 165 -67.84 25.25 -13.13
C ARG A 165 -66.87 26.43 -12.94
N ASP A 166 -65.96 26.34 -11.98
CA ASP A 166 -65.10 27.45 -11.56
C ASP A 166 -63.65 27.25 -12.04
N PHE A 167 -63.45 27.55 -13.33
CA PHE A 167 -62.15 27.45 -14.00
C PHE A 167 -61.03 28.26 -13.33
N VAL A 168 -61.37 29.36 -12.65
CA VAL A 168 -60.37 30.22 -11.98
C VAL A 168 -59.76 29.48 -10.79
N ASN A 169 -60.59 28.79 -10.00
CA ASN A 169 -60.14 28.01 -8.86
C ASN A 169 -59.33 26.77 -9.29
N VAL A 170 -59.78 26.07 -10.34
CA VAL A 170 -59.05 24.94 -10.95
C VAL A 170 -57.67 25.38 -11.45
N PHE A 171 -57.58 26.52 -12.14
CA PHE A 171 -56.31 27.05 -12.63
C PHE A 171 -55.38 27.52 -11.50
N SER A 172 -55.92 28.15 -10.45
CA SER A 172 -55.13 28.54 -9.28
C SER A 172 -54.54 27.33 -8.56
N ASN A 173 -55.33 26.26 -8.40
CA ASN A 173 -54.88 25.01 -7.79
C ASN A 173 -53.81 24.30 -8.64
N LEU A 174 -53.97 24.28 -9.97
CA LEU A 174 -52.95 23.74 -10.87
C LEU A 174 -51.66 24.56 -10.80
N LYS A 175 -51.76 25.89 -10.81
CA LYS A 175 -50.59 26.79 -10.70
C LYS A 175 -49.84 26.54 -9.39
N GLN A 176 -50.53 26.52 -8.26
CA GLN A 176 -49.94 26.28 -6.95
C GLN A 176 -49.34 24.87 -6.86
N GLY A 177 -50.06 23.89 -7.40
CA GLY A 177 -49.63 22.49 -7.47
C GLY A 177 -48.40 22.24 -8.33
N LEU A 178 -48.15 23.06 -9.35
CA LEU A 178 -46.95 22.96 -10.18
C LEU A 178 -45.77 23.77 -9.63
N GLU A 179 -46.00 24.76 -8.78
CA GLU A 179 -44.93 25.59 -8.19
C GLU A 179 -44.11 24.82 -7.14
N GLU A 180 -44.78 23.96 -6.35
CA GLU A 180 -44.17 23.13 -5.31
C GLU A 180 -43.12 22.13 -5.87
N PRO A 181 -43.42 21.30 -6.89
CA PRO A 181 -42.44 20.44 -7.53
C PRO A 181 -41.27 21.20 -8.17
N LEU A 182 -41.53 22.41 -8.71
CA LEU A 182 -40.50 23.27 -9.31
C LEU A 182 -39.50 23.80 -8.27
N LYS A 183 -39.98 24.18 -7.08
CA LYS A 183 -39.11 24.50 -5.92
C LYS A 183 -38.39 23.24 -5.40
N GLY A 184 -39.09 22.11 -5.34
CA GLY A 184 -38.56 20.81 -4.88
C GLY A 184 -37.38 20.30 -5.71
N MET A 185 -37.34 20.61 -7.01
CA MET A 185 -36.27 20.18 -7.91
C MET A 185 -34.91 20.81 -7.55
N GLY A 186 -34.88 22.11 -7.25
CA GLY A 186 -33.65 22.80 -6.85
C GLY A 186 -33.10 22.29 -5.53
N THR A 187 -33.98 21.91 -4.60
CA THR A 187 -33.60 21.33 -3.33
C THR A 187 -33.08 19.90 -3.44
N ALA A 188 -33.66 19.08 -4.33
CA ALA A 188 -33.16 17.72 -4.63
C ALA A 188 -31.73 17.75 -5.17
N PHE A 189 -31.43 18.73 -6.05
CA PHE A 189 -30.13 18.87 -6.69
C PHE A 189 -29.00 19.20 -5.70
N SER A 190 -29.33 19.89 -4.60
CA SER A 190 -28.34 20.27 -3.60
C SER A 190 -27.66 19.09 -2.90
N SER A 191 -28.36 17.97 -2.68
CA SER A 191 -27.76 16.76 -2.11
C SER A 191 -26.67 16.18 -3.03
N SER A 192 -26.86 16.23 -4.36
CA SER A 192 -25.81 15.86 -5.31
C SER A 192 -24.63 16.81 -5.26
N LEU A 193 -24.86 18.12 -5.11
CA LEU A 193 -23.76 19.07 -4.93
C LEU A 193 -22.95 18.79 -3.66
N PHE A 194 -23.59 18.41 -2.55
CA PHE A 194 -22.89 17.98 -1.34
C PHE A 194 -22.11 16.68 -1.54
N GLY A 195 -22.71 15.68 -2.20
CA GLY A 195 -22.06 14.40 -2.48
C GLY A 195 -20.85 14.55 -3.40
N LEU A 196 -21.01 15.25 -4.52
CA LEU A 196 -19.93 15.53 -5.47
C LEU A 196 -18.87 16.44 -4.86
N GLY A 197 -19.26 17.55 -4.23
CA GLY A 197 -18.34 18.47 -3.56
C GLY A 197 -17.53 17.77 -2.46
N GLY A 198 -18.20 16.98 -1.61
CA GLY A 198 -17.54 16.20 -0.58
C GLY A 198 -16.62 15.11 -1.16
N SER A 199 -17.00 14.46 -2.26
CA SER A 199 -16.15 13.47 -2.94
C SER A 199 -14.88 14.08 -3.52
N LEU A 200 -14.94 15.34 -3.99
CA LEU A 200 -13.76 16.07 -4.47
C LEU A 200 -12.82 16.43 -3.31
N VAL A 201 -13.38 16.87 -2.18
CA VAL A 201 -12.62 17.15 -0.96
C VAL A 201 -11.92 15.88 -0.48
N LEU A 202 -12.63 14.76 -0.35
CA LEU A 202 -12.04 13.48 0.01
C LEU A 202 -11.02 12.99 -1.02
N GLY A 203 -11.29 13.14 -2.31
CA GLY A 203 -10.38 12.76 -3.37
C GLY A 203 -9.03 13.47 -3.28
N PHE A 204 -9.04 14.77 -2.99
CA PHE A 204 -7.80 15.50 -2.76
C PHE A 204 -7.06 15.00 -1.51
N VAL A 205 -7.78 14.77 -0.41
CA VAL A 205 -7.19 14.26 0.83
C VAL A 205 -6.59 12.84 0.62
N ASP A 206 -7.24 11.97 -0.16
CA ASP A 206 -6.73 10.64 -0.54
C ASP A 206 -5.42 10.73 -1.32
N ILE A 207 -5.32 11.67 -2.26
CA ILE A 207 -4.09 11.88 -3.03
C ILE A 207 -2.94 12.25 -2.10
N GLN A 208 -3.18 13.14 -1.13
CA GLN A 208 -2.15 13.53 -0.16
C GLN A 208 -1.73 12.35 0.73
N ALA A 209 -2.66 11.50 1.14
CA ALA A 209 -2.37 10.28 1.86
C ALA A 209 -1.55 9.29 1.02
N GLY A 210 -1.91 9.10 -0.24
CA GLY A 210 -1.17 8.26 -1.19
C GLY A 210 0.26 8.74 -1.44
N HIS A 211 0.47 10.06 -1.57
CA HIS A 211 1.81 10.64 -1.67
C HIS A 211 2.66 10.35 -0.42
N ALA A 212 2.09 10.45 0.78
CA ALA A 212 2.79 10.14 2.02
C ALA A 212 3.18 8.65 2.10
N GLN A 213 2.26 7.75 1.73
CA GLN A 213 2.50 6.30 1.73
C GLN A 213 3.57 5.87 0.71
N ASN A 214 3.47 6.34 -0.55
CA ASN A 214 4.47 6.04 -1.57
C ASN A 214 5.86 6.52 -1.16
N ARG A 215 5.95 7.71 -0.55
CA ARG A 215 7.21 8.23 -0.06
C ARG A 215 7.79 7.33 1.04
N PHE A 216 6.97 6.94 2.01
CA PHE A 216 7.38 6.03 3.08
C PHE A 216 7.90 4.71 2.51
N PHE A 217 7.18 4.11 1.56
CA PHE A 217 7.58 2.88 0.89
C PHE A 217 8.94 3.04 0.18
N ASN A 218 9.13 4.11 -0.58
CA ASN A 218 10.40 4.37 -1.26
C ASN A 218 11.56 4.58 -0.26
N GLU A 219 11.32 5.29 0.85
CA GLU A 219 12.32 5.47 1.92
C GLU A 219 12.66 4.14 2.61
N MET A 220 11.69 3.22 2.74
CA MET A 220 11.94 1.86 3.22
C MET A 220 12.76 1.04 2.22
N GLU A 221 12.42 1.07 0.94
CA GLU A 221 13.13 0.36 -0.13
C GLU A 221 14.60 0.80 -0.20
N GLU A 222 14.85 2.12 -0.21
CA GLU A 222 16.21 2.68 -0.20
C GLU A 222 17.02 2.24 1.02
N TRP A 223 16.40 2.23 2.21
CA TRP A 223 17.06 1.75 3.43
C TRP A 223 17.40 0.26 3.35
N LEU A 224 16.49 -0.57 2.86
CA LEU A 224 16.69 -2.00 2.73
C LEU A 224 17.81 -2.33 1.72
N THR A 225 17.84 -1.64 0.57
CA THR A 225 18.94 -1.76 -0.41
C THR A 225 20.29 -1.37 0.19
N GLY A 226 20.31 -0.31 1.02
CA GLY A 226 21.51 0.10 1.74
C GLY A 226 22.04 -0.97 2.70
N VAL A 227 21.16 -1.64 3.45
CA VAL A 227 21.54 -2.73 4.37
C VAL A 227 22.12 -3.93 3.59
N THR A 228 21.52 -4.31 2.45
CA THR A 228 22.04 -5.42 1.64
C THR A 228 23.41 -5.15 1.03
N HIS A 229 23.68 -3.91 0.59
CA HIS A 229 25.00 -3.55 0.05
C HIS A 229 26.11 -3.57 1.11
N LEU A 230 25.79 -3.22 2.37
CA LEU A 230 26.76 -3.29 3.47
C LEU A 230 27.12 -4.75 3.80
N VAL A 231 26.16 -5.68 3.72
CA VAL A 231 26.42 -7.12 3.92
C VAL A 231 27.28 -7.71 2.79
N GLU A 232 27.04 -7.31 1.54
CA GLU A 232 27.82 -7.78 0.39
C GLU A 232 29.26 -7.22 0.39
N THR A 233 29.46 -6.00 0.90
CA THR A 233 30.79 -5.37 0.99
C THR A 233 31.64 -6.00 2.12
N ASP A 234 31.03 -6.44 3.22
CA ASP A 234 31.71 -7.13 4.33
C ASP A 234 32.07 -8.60 3.97
N GLU A 235 31.41 -9.17 2.96
CA GLU A 235 31.72 -10.49 2.40
C GLU A 235 32.79 -10.45 1.28
N MET A 236 33.33 -9.29 0.89
CA MET A 236 34.56 -9.27 0.10
C MET A 236 35.72 -9.68 1.03
N PRO A 237 36.30 -10.88 0.89
CA PRO A 237 37.52 -11.18 1.60
C PRO A 237 38.51 -10.13 1.11
N GLU A 238 39.20 -9.42 2.00
CA GLU A 238 40.50 -8.89 1.63
C GLU A 238 41.23 -10.08 0.99
N ILE A 239 41.37 -10.05 -0.33
CA ILE A 239 42.25 -10.96 -1.04
C ILE A 239 43.63 -10.51 -0.58
N ASN A 240 44.01 -10.99 0.60
CA ASN A 240 45.32 -10.84 1.15
C ASN A 240 46.20 -11.49 0.08
N ALA A 241 46.94 -10.69 -0.69
CA ALA A 241 47.70 -11.18 -1.84
C ALA A 241 48.70 -12.30 -1.44
N ASN A 242 48.96 -12.45 -0.14
CA ASN A 242 49.75 -13.52 0.44
C ASN A 242 48.99 -14.87 0.59
N LEU A 243 47.66 -14.84 0.77
CA LEU A 243 46.81 -16.04 0.80
C LEU A 243 46.62 -16.62 -0.60
N SER A 244 46.52 -15.80 -1.64
CA SER A 244 46.41 -16.28 -3.02
C SER A 244 47.71 -16.94 -3.51
N VAL A 245 48.89 -16.40 -3.16
CA VAL A 245 50.18 -17.00 -3.51
C VAL A 245 50.39 -18.33 -2.76
N THR A 246 50.04 -18.39 -1.48
CA THR A 246 50.17 -19.62 -0.69
C THR A 246 49.19 -20.70 -1.16
N ALA A 247 47.93 -20.33 -1.46
CA ALA A 247 46.94 -21.25 -2.00
C ALA A 247 47.32 -21.76 -3.40
N LEU A 248 47.89 -20.90 -4.25
CA LEU A 248 48.40 -21.31 -5.57
C LEU A 248 49.61 -22.24 -5.46
N GLN A 249 50.51 -22.02 -4.49
CA GLN A 249 51.62 -22.93 -4.21
C GLN A 249 51.15 -24.28 -3.65
N ASP A 250 50.11 -24.27 -2.82
CA ASP A 250 49.57 -25.51 -2.25
C ASP A 250 48.84 -26.33 -3.33
N ILE A 251 48.11 -25.67 -4.23
CA ILE A 251 47.53 -26.29 -5.42
C ILE A 251 48.63 -26.90 -6.32
N ASP A 252 49.72 -26.17 -6.60
CA ASP A 252 50.84 -26.69 -7.41
C ASP A 252 51.48 -27.93 -6.78
N ASN A 253 51.69 -27.92 -5.45
CA ASN A 253 52.21 -29.07 -4.72
C ASN A 253 51.26 -30.26 -4.77
N HIS A 254 49.96 -30.05 -4.59
CA HIS A 254 48.95 -31.10 -4.66
C HIS A 254 48.84 -31.70 -6.06
N LEU A 255 48.96 -30.87 -7.10
CA LEU A 255 48.92 -31.28 -8.50
C LEU A 255 50.17 -32.12 -8.86
N LYS A 256 51.36 -31.73 -8.37
CA LYS A 256 52.59 -32.54 -8.48
C LYS A 256 52.47 -33.89 -7.78
N ILE A 257 51.88 -33.93 -6.59
CA ILE A 257 51.65 -35.19 -5.86
C ILE A 257 50.67 -36.08 -6.65
N MET A 258 49.57 -35.54 -7.16
CA MET A 258 48.61 -36.30 -7.99
C MET A 258 49.24 -36.84 -9.26
N ILE A 259 50.04 -36.04 -9.98
CA ILE A 259 50.74 -36.51 -11.19
C ILE A 259 51.69 -37.65 -10.83
N LYS A 260 52.46 -37.51 -9.75
CA LYS A 260 53.39 -38.56 -9.28
C LYS A 260 52.66 -39.84 -8.89
N GLN A 261 51.51 -39.72 -8.24
CA GLN A 261 50.69 -40.86 -7.82
C GLN A 261 50.00 -41.53 -9.02
N THR A 262 49.54 -40.75 -9.99
CA THR A 262 49.00 -41.25 -11.26
C THR A 262 50.05 -41.99 -12.06
N HIS A 263 51.28 -41.45 -12.14
CA HIS A 263 52.38 -42.11 -12.81
C HIS A 263 52.76 -43.44 -12.12
N LYS A 264 52.81 -43.45 -10.79
CA LYS A 264 53.06 -44.66 -10.01
C LYS A 264 51.96 -45.72 -10.21
N ASN A 265 50.69 -45.31 -10.20
CA ASN A 265 49.56 -46.19 -10.47
C ASN A 265 49.64 -46.78 -11.88
N ASN A 266 49.97 -45.97 -12.89
CA ASN A 266 50.14 -46.45 -14.27
C ASN A 266 51.32 -47.44 -14.41
N GLN A 267 52.42 -47.23 -13.67
CA GLN A 267 53.54 -48.19 -13.65
C GLN A 267 53.17 -49.52 -12.99
N VAL A 268 52.45 -49.48 -11.86
CA VAL A 268 51.93 -50.69 -11.19
C VAL A 268 50.98 -51.42 -12.15
N MET A 269 50.11 -50.69 -12.84
CA MET A 269 49.18 -51.28 -13.79
C MET A 269 49.89 -51.88 -15.01
N ALA A 270 50.94 -51.24 -15.52
CA ALA A 270 51.79 -51.80 -16.56
C ALA A 270 52.53 -53.07 -16.09
N HIS A 271 52.92 -53.14 -14.82
CA HIS A 271 53.54 -54.34 -14.25
C HIS A 271 52.53 -55.49 -14.09
N ILE A 272 51.30 -55.20 -13.66
CA ILE A 272 50.22 -56.20 -13.56
C ILE A 272 49.86 -56.73 -14.96
N LEU A 273 49.74 -55.85 -15.95
CA LEU A 273 49.49 -56.24 -17.34
C LEU A 273 50.63 -57.11 -17.89
N LYS A 274 51.90 -56.80 -17.58
CA LYS A 274 53.05 -57.65 -17.96
C LYS A 274 53.06 -59.01 -17.25
N GLN A 275 52.57 -59.10 -16.01
CA GLN A 275 52.45 -60.37 -15.30
C GLN A 275 51.32 -61.24 -15.85
N GLN A 276 50.21 -60.64 -16.29
CA GLN A 276 49.11 -61.36 -16.94
C GLN A 276 49.42 -61.82 -18.37
N ILE A 277 50.41 -61.20 -19.04
CA ILE A 277 50.84 -61.55 -20.40
C ILE A 277 52.02 -62.55 -20.40
N LYS A 278 52.47 -63.05 -19.24
CA LYS A 278 53.46 -64.14 -19.20
C LYS A 278 52.77 -65.49 -19.50
N PRO A 279 53.08 -66.20 -20.59
CA PRO A 279 52.43 -67.46 -20.90
C PRO A 279 52.82 -68.52 -19.85
N SER A 280 51.82 -69.16 -19.25
CA SER A 280 51.98 -70.49 -18.65
C SER A 280 52.36 -71.45 -19.77
N GLY A 281 53.65 -71.70 -19.92
CA GLY A 281 54.19 -72.62 -20.91
C GLY A 281 55.53 -73.16 -20.45
N ASP A 282 55.49 -74.19 -19.62
CA ASP A 282 56.33 -75.38 -19.81
C ASP A 282 55.85 -76.49 -18.85
N ASN A 283 55.14 -77.48 -19.38
CA ASN A 283 54.92 -78.76 -18.71
C ASN A 283 55.42 -79.86 -19.67
N PRO A 284 56.65 -80.36 -19.50
CA PRO A 284 57.20 -81.40 -20.36
C PRO A 284 56.95 -82.75 -19.71
N ASP A 285 55.86 -83.43 -20.06
CA ASP A 285 55.74 -84.89 -19.81
C ASP A 285 54.68 -85.52 -20.72
N LEU A 286 55.08 -85.82 -21.95
CA LEU A 286 54.45 -86.82 -22.82
C LEU A 286 55.56 -87.55 -23.60
N LYS A 287 56.26 -88.46 -22.92
CA LYS A 287 56.96 -89.61 -23.51
C LYS A 287 56.93 -90.78 -22.55
N LYS A 288 55.92 -91.65 -22.69
CA LYS A 288 56.05 -93.11 -22.77
C LYS A 288 54.70 -93.72 -23.07
#